data_AF-H3GL09-F1
#
_entry.id   AF-H3GL09-F1
#
_cell.length_a   1.000
_cell.length_b   1.000
_cell.length_c   1.000
_cell.angle_alpha   90.00
_cell.angle_beta   90.00
_cell.angle_gamma   90.00
#
_symmetry.space_group_name_H-M   'P 1'
#
loop_
_entity.id
_entity.type
_entity.pdbx_description
1 polymer ?
#
loop_
_entity_poly.entity_id
_entity_poly.type
_entity_poly.pdbx_seq_one_letter_code
_entity_poly.pdbx_strand_id
1 'polypeptide(L)'
;MEPELIIYYKPTNNAYQKDYQVLCNDSSTMQVQLDTAWRKARLRSRGQAGFELELYVYEPKPADQATSLRRATAARVQEQMPRVADVLCEQGLAAGPESQTYMAVTQARLPEGTPLFEPDNTTFRHLLHVDAQQAAMEESQSMAQQLADAEYHLVRVKIQEVPVAMQVNPHHLLPSAWKTRII
;
A
#
# COMPACT_ATOMS: atom_id res chain seq x y z
N MET A 1 17.05 -36.49 -11.29
CA MET A 1 17.20 -36.92 -9.90
C MET A 1 15.97 -36.46 -9.17
N GLU A 2 15.14 -37.38 -8.68
CA GLU A 2 14.06 -36.98 -7.77
C GLU A 2 14.69 -36.46 -6.47
N PRO A 3 14.16 -35.37 -5.88
CA PRO A 3 14.66 -34.89 -4.60
C PRO A 3 14.45 -35.98 -3.54
N GLU A 4 15.48 -36.26 -2.75
CA GLU A 4 15.36 -37.18 -1.62
C GLU A 4 14.28 -36.66 -0.66
N LEU A 5 13.18 -37.39 -0.55
CA LEU A 5 12.03 -37.01 0.26
C LEU A 5 12.38 -37.20 1.74
N ILE A 6 12.71 -36.11 2.44
CA ILE A 6 13.01 -36.15 3.88
C ILE A 6 11.70 -36.03 4.65
N ILE A 7 11.38 -37.09 5.41
CA ILE A 7 10.22 -37.12 6.30
C ILE A 7 10.68 -36.75 7.71
N TYR A 8 9.98 -35.82 8.33
CA TYR A 8 10.14 -35.47 9.73
C TYR A 8 8.97 -35.99 10.54
N TYR A 9 9.19 -36.30 11.81
CA TYR A 9 8.13 -36.62 12.74
C TYR A 9 8.26 -35.77 14.00
N LYS A 10 7.12 -35.54 14.63
CA LYS A 10 7.05 -34.79 15.89
C LYS A 10 7.23 -35.73 17.08
N PRO A 11 8.33 -35.61 17.85
CA PRO A 11 8.63 -36.57 18.91
C PRO A 11 7.74 -36.41 20.16
N THR A 12 7.21 -35.20 20.41
CA THR A 12 6.34 -34.89 21.55
C THR A 12 5.27 -33.86 21.16
N ASN A 13 4.11 -33.87 21.83
CA ASN A 13 2.98 -32.99 21.49
C ASN A 13 3.32 -31.49 21.50
N ASN A 14 4.26 -31.09 22.35
CA ASN A 14 4.68 -29.69 22.53
C ASN A 14 6.03 -29.38 21.87
N ALA A 15 6.58 -30.30 21.06
CA ALA A 15 7.80 -30.01 20.30
C ALA A 15 7.53 -28.88 19.32
N TYR A 16 8.40 -27.88 19.32
CA TYR A 16 8.39 -26.84 18.29
C TYR A 16 8.91 -27.42 16.98
N GLN A 17 8.56 -26.81 15.85
CA GLN A 17 8.95 -27.28 14.52
C GLN A 17 10.47 -27.48 14.36
N LYS A 18 11.28 -26.63 15.00
CA LYS A 18 12.74 -26.74 15.03
C LYS A 18 13.28 -28.00 15.72
N ASP A 19 12.45 -28.63 16.56
CA ASP A 19 12.79 -29.81 17.35
C ASP A 19 12.24 -31.10 16.72
N TYR A 20 11.67 -31.03 15.51
CA TYR A 20 11.21 -32.21 14.77
C TYR A 20 12.42 -33.04 14.33
N GLN A 21 12.25 -34.35 14.36
CA GLN A 21 13.32 -35.30 14.07
C GLN A 21 13.12 -35.90 12.69
N VAL A 22 14.21 -36.10 11.96
CA VAL A 22 14.19 -36.83 10.69
C VAL A 22 13.84 -38.30 10.99
N LEU A 23 12.82 -38.80 10.30
CA LEU A 23 12.47 -40.20 10.31
C LEU A 23 13.51 -40.94 9.47
N CYS A 24 14.22 -41.88 10.11
CA CYS A 24 15.27 -42.62 9.42
C CYS A 24 14.68 -43.52 8.33
N ASN A 25 15.39 -43.61 7.20
CA ASN A 25 15.01 -44.50 6.09
C ASN A 25 15.36 -45.98 6.38
N ASP A 26 16.27 -46.23 7.32
CA ASP A 26 16.60 -47.58 7.81
C ASP A 26 15.45 -48.13 8.68
N SER A 27 14.92 -49.30 8.29
CA SER A 27 13.78 -49.93 8.96
C SER A 27 14.01 -50.21 10.45
N SER A 28 15.22 -50.64 10.84
CA SER A 28 15.53 -50.94 12.24
C SER A 28 15.60 -49.67 13.09
N THR A 29 16.18 -48.61 12.53
CA THR A 29 16.33 -47.32 13.24
C THR A 29 14.99 -46.58 13.30
N MET A 30 14.20 -46.63 12.22
CA MET A 30 12.84 -46.13 12.17
C MET A 30 11.95 -46.79 13.23
N GLN A 31 12.03 -48.11 13.36
CA GLN A 31 11.27 -48.84 14.38
C GLN A 31 11.63 -48.38 15.79
N VAL A 32 12.92 -48.19 16.09
CA VAL A 32 13.39 -47.67 17.38
C VAL A 32 12.88 -46.25 17.64
N GLN A 33 12.86 -45.38 16.62
CA GLN A 33 12.33 -44.01 16.73
C GLN A 33 10.84 -44.00 17.05
N LEU A 34 10.05 -44.78 16.33
CA LEU A 34 8.60 -44.88 16.52
C LEU A 34 8.23 -45.55 17.85
N ASP A 35 8.92 -46.62 18.24
CA ASP A 35 8.73 -47.26 19.55
C ASP A 35 9.04 -46.31 20.69
N THR A 36 10.09 -45.50 20.54
CA THR A 36 10.46 -44.49 21.54
C THR A 36 9.38 -43.41 21.65
N ALA A 37 8.86 -42.93 20.52
CA ALA A 37 7.77 -41.95 20.49
C ALA A 37 6.48 -42.51 21.13
N TRP A 38 6.12 -43.75 20.80
CA TRP A 38 4.99 -44.47 21.38
C TRP A 38 5.13 -44.71 22.89
N ARG A 39 6.31 -45.13 23.37
CA ARG A 39 6.54 -45.32 24.82
C ARG A 39 6.44 -44.00 25.59
N LYS A 40 6.97 -42.91 25.02
CA LYS A 40 6.83 -41.56 25.59
C LYS A 40 5.38 -41.08 25.62
N ALA A 41 4.51 -41.63 24.77
CA ALA A 41 3.08 -41.31 24.79
C ALA A 41 2.38 -41.73 26.09
N ARG A 42 2.91 -42.73 26.82
CA ARG A 42 2.39 -43.11 28.13
C ARG A 42 2.43 -41.97 29.16
N LEU A 43 3.34 -41.00 28.98
CA LEU A 43 3.49 -39.86 29.87
C LEU A 43 2.44 -38.76 29.60
N ARG A 44 1.55 -38.95 28.62
CA ARG A 44 0.51 -37.98 28.21
C ARG A 44 -0.80 -38.21 28.97
N SER A 45 -1.69 -37.21 28.98
CA SER A 45 -2.98 -37.26 29.69
C SER A 45 -3.91 -38.38 29.23
N ARG A 46 -3.91 -38.73 27.93
CA ARG A 46 -4.65 -39.87 27.36
C ARG A 46 -3.80 -41.15 27.27
N GLY A 47 -2.58 -41.12 27.81
CA GLY A 47 -1.60 -42.19 27.72
C GLY A 47 -1.33 -42.64 26.27
N GLN A 48 -0.98 -43.91 26.11
CA GLN A 48 -0.72 -44.52 24.81
C GLN A 48 -1.98 -44.67 23.95
N ALA A 49 -3.16 -44.82 24.56
CA ALA A 49 -4.43 -44.98 23.85
C ALA A 49 -4.83 -43.76 23.00
N GLY A 50 -4.24 -42.59 23.27
CA GLY A 50 -4.43 -41.37 22.48
C GLY A 50 -3.18 -40.93 21.72
N PHE A 51 -2.26 -41.84 21.41
CA PHE A 51 -1.09 -41.50 20.60
C PHE A 51 -1.48 -41.28 19.14
N GLU A 52 -0.98 -40.17 18.60
CA GLU A 52 -1.07 -39.81 17.19
C GLU A 52 0.35 -39.51 16.69
N LEU A 53 0.68 -40.03 15.52
CA LEU A 53 1.95 -39.81 14.85
C LEU A 53 1.76 -38.74 13.78
N GLU A 54 2.36 -37.57 14.00
CA GLU A 54 2.37 -36.48 13.02
C GLU A 54 3.65 -36.56 12.18
N LEU A 55 3.48 -36.68 10.86
CA LEU A 55 4.55 -36.70 9.87
C LEU A 55 4.52 -35.43 9.01
N TYR A 56 5.70 -34.90 8.70
CA TYR A 56 5.88 -33.66 7.95
C TYR A 56 6.87 -33.89 6.81
N VAL A 57 6.48 -33.48 5.61
CA VAL A 57 7.34 -33.48 4.43
C VAL A 57 7.49 -32.03 3.99
N TYR A 58 8.72 -31.58 3.81
CA TYR A 58 9.00 -30.24 3.33
C TYR A 58 9.41 -30.30 1.87
N GLU A 59 8.65 -29.62 1.03
CA GLU A 59 9.06 -29.37 -0.34
C GLU A 59 10.09 -28.23 -0.34
N PRO A 60 11.31 -28.44 -0.88
CA PRO A 60 12.26 -27.36 -1.02
C PRO A 60 11.66 -26.29 -1.93
N LYS A 61 11.64 -25.05 -1.46
CA LYS A 61 11.21 -23.91 -2.26
C LYS A 61 12.12 -23.84 -3.50
N PRO A 62 11.58 -23.87 -4.73
CA PRO A 62 12.40 -23.80 -5.93
C PRO A 62 13.21 -22.49 -5.91
N ALA A 63 14.54 -22.61 -6.05
CA ALA A 63 15.47 -21.50 -5.95
C ALA A 63 15.21 -20.40 -7.01
N ASP A 64 14.63 -20.78 -8.14
CA ASP A 64 14.41 -19.88 -9.29
C ASP A 64 13.12 -19.05 -9.21
N GLN A 65 12.29 -19.26 -8.18
CA GLN A 65 11.17 -18.38 -7.92
C GLN A 65 11.56 -17.30 -6.91
N ALA A 66 12.33 -16.33 -7.38
CA ALA A 66 12.36 -14.98 -6.82
C ALA A 66 11.01 -14.23 -7.07
N THR A 67 9.89 -14.95 -6.97
CA THR A 67 8.52 -14.44 -7.13
C THR A 67 7.94 -13.91 -5.81
N SER A 68 8.70 -13.93 -4.72
CA SER A 68 8.22 -13.34 -3.48
C SER A 68 8.29 -11.83 -3.60
N LEU A 69 7.10 -11.22 -3.74
CA LEU A 69 6.86 -9.81 -3.49
C LEU A 69 7.83 -9.30 -2.43
N ARG A 70 8.70 -8.39 -2.85
CA ARG A 70 9.69 -7.77 -1.98
C ARG A 70 9.00 -6.76 -1.07
N ARG A 71 9.64 -6.44 0.05
CA ARG A 71 9.21 -5.29 0.85
C ARG A 71 9.44 -4.01 0.04
N ALA A 72 8.39 -3.20 -0.09
CA ALA A 72 8.49 -1.81 -0.55
C ALA A 72 9.11 -0.97 0.58
N THR A 73 10.45 -0.89 0.61
CA THR A 73 11.17 0.00 1.53
C THR A 73 11.10 1.44 1.01
N ALA A 74 11.21 2.42 1.91
CA ALA A 74 11.19 3.84 1.53
C ALA A 74 12.21 4.16 0.42
N ALA A 75 13.44 3.66 0.54
CA ALA A 75 14.48 3.83 -0.47
C ALA A 75 14.05 3.32 -1.86
N ARG A 76 13.45 2.12 -1.94
CA ARG A 76 12.99 1.55 -3.21
C ARG A 76 11.81 2.29 -3.79
N VAL A 77 10.86 2.70 -2.95
CA VAL A 77 9.73 3.51 -3.41
C VAL A 77 10.24 4.81 -4.02
N GLN A 78 11.15 5.51 -3.32
CA GLN A 78 11.77 6.75 -3.80
C GLN A 78 12.53 6.55 -5.13
N GLU A 79 13.19 5.40 -5.30
CA GLU A 79 13.87 5.01 -6.55
C GLU A 79 12.89 4.79 -7.71
N GLN A 80 11.66 4.30 -7.42
CA GLN A 80 10.63 4.10 -8.44
C GLN A 80 9.86 5.38 -8.79
N MET A 81 9.76 6.35 -7.88
CA MET A 81 9.01 7.61 -8.10
C MET A 81 9.30 8.31 -9.45
N PRO A 82 10.56 8.59 -9.83
CA PRO A 82 10.83 9.26 -11.11
C PRO A 82 10.39 8.42 -12.31
N ARG A 83 10.63 7.10 -12.26
CA ARG A 83 10.24 6.17 -13.33
C ARG A 83 8.72 6.09 -13.52
N VAL A 84 7.98 6.16 -12.40
CA VAL A 84 6.52 6.19 -12.40
C VAL A 84 6.02 7.50 -12.98
N ALA A 85 6.61 8.63 -12.60
CA ALA A 85 6.24 9.94 -13.13
C ALA A 85 6.46 10.03 -14.65
N ASP A 86 7.60 9.53 -15.14
CA ASP A 86 7.91 9.49 -16.57
C ASP A 86 6.85 8.70 -17.35
N VAL A 87 6.50 7.49 -16.88
CA VAL A 87 5.53 6.62 -17.57
C VAL A 87 4.12 7.20 -17.54
N LEU A 88 3.70 7.80 -16.43
CA LEU A 88 2.38 8.44 -16.33
C LEU A 88 2.29 9.65 -17.26
N CYS A 89 3.39 10.41 -17.40
CA CYS A 89 3.49 11.51 -18.35
C CYS A 89 3.41 11.01 -19.80
N GLU A 90 4.15 9.96 -20.15
CA GLU A 90 4.11 9.33 -21.49
C GLU A 90 2.71 8.80 -21.85
N GLN A 91 1.97 8.29 -20.86
CA GLN A 91 0.62 7.77 -21.03
C GLN A 91 -0.46 8.86 -21.03
N GLY A 92 -0.09 10.13 -20.78
CA GLY A 92 -1.04 11.24 -20.72
C GLY A 92 -2.02 11.15 -19.54
N LEU A 93 -1.65 10.40 -18.49
CA LEU A 93 -2.49 10.22 -17.31
C LEU A 93 -2.25 11.37 -16.33
N ALA A 94 -3.33 12.06 -15.97
CA ALA A 94 -3.32 13.10 -14.93
C ALA A 94 -3.26 12.49 -13.52
N ALA A 95 -2.24 11.69 -13.26
CA ALA A 95 -2.02 11.04 -11.98
C ALA A 95 -1.36 12.00 -10.98
N GLY A 96 -2.02 12.24 -9.86
CA GLY A 96 -1.50 13.07 -8.78
C GLY A 96 -0.65 12.29 -7.78
N PRO A 97 -0.31 12.92 -6.64
CA PRO A 97 0.61 12.36 -5.64
C PRO A 97 0.19 10.99 -5.10
N GLU A 98 -1.10 10.75 -4.90
CA GLU A 98 -1.59 9.51 -4.31
C GLU A 98 -1.50 8.34 -5.29
N SER A 99 -1.92 8.56 -6.55
CA SER A 99 -1.81 7.57 -7.61
C SER A 99 -0.35 7.22 -7.92
N GLN A 100 0.52 8.23 -7.98
CA GLN A 100 1.97 8.03 -8.18
C GLN A 100 2.59 7.21 -7.04
N THR A 101 2.27 7.54 -5.79
CA THR A 101 2.78 6.84 -4.61
C THR A 101 2.33 5.38 -4.59
N TYR A 102 1.06 5.12 -4.89
CA TYR A 102 0.53 3.76 -4.96
C TYR A 102 1.23 2.93 -6.03
N MET A 103 1.45 3.51 -7.20
CA MET A 103 2.12 2.84 -8.31
C MET A 103 3.59 2.57 -8.00
N ALA A 104 4.29 3.53 -7.38
CA ALA A 104 5.67 3.34 -6.91
C ALA A 104 5.77 2.26 -5.83
N VAL A 105 4.82 2.18 -4.89
CA VAL A 105 4.76 1.12 -3.87
C VAL A 105 4.51 -0.25 -4.51
N THR A 106 3.59 -0.33 -5.47
CA THR A 106 3.30 -1.56 -6.20
C THR A 106 4.54 -2.05 -6.95
N GLN A 107 5.20 -1.14 -7.67
CA GLN A 107 6.42 -1.43 -8.42
C GLN A 107 7.59 -1.83 -7.51
N ALA A 108 7.76 -1.19 -6.35
CA ALA A 108 8.82 -1.48 -5.40
C ALA A 108 8.72 -2.88 -4.76
N ARG A 109 7.54 -3.53 -4.85
CA ARG A 109 7.34 -4.92 -4.43
C ARG A 109 7.77 -5.92 -5.50
N LEU A 110 7.87 -5.50 -6.75
CA LEU A 110 8.21 -6.39 -7.84
C LEU A 110 9.73 -6.60 -7.92
N PRO A 111 10.19 -7.71 -8.54
CA PRO A 111 11.60 -7.91 -8.84
C PRO A 111 12.18 -6.77 -9.68
N GLU A 112 13.48 -6.57 -9.55
CA GLU A 112 14.21 -5.60 -10.36
C GLU A 112 14.16 -5.99 -11.84
N GLY A 113 14.02 -5.00 -12.72
CA GLY A 113 13.83 -5.23 -14.16
C GLY A 113 12.38 -5.51 -14.58
N THR A 114 11.42 -5.60 -13.65
CA THR A 114 10.00 -5.73 -14.03
C THR A 114 9.55 -4.49 -14.81
N PRO A 115 8.97 -4.64 -16.00
CA PRO A 115 8.39 -3.53 -16.75
C PRO A 115 7.36 -2.80 -15.90
N LEU A 116 7.37 -1.47 -16.00
CA LEU A 116 6.44 -0.62 -15.27
C LEU A 116 5.22 -0.39 -16.17
N PHE A 117 4.03 -0.69 -15.65
CA PHE A 117 2.75 -0.56 -16.36
C PHE A 117 1.69 0.05 -15.45
N GLU A 118 0.68 0.68 -16.05
CA GLU A 118 -0.46 1.25 -15.32
C GLU A 118 -1.25 0.14 -14.59
N PRO A 119 -1.46 0.22 -13.27
CA PRO A 119 -2.28 -0.76 -12.58
C PRO A 119 -3.76 -0.66 -12.96
N ASP A 120 -4.29 -1.65 -13.69
CA ASP A 120 -5.75 -1.75 -13.93
C ASP A 120 -6.47 -2.39 -12.75
N ASN A 121 -6.59 -1.64 -11.65
CA ASN A 121 -7.37 -2.05 -10.50
C ASN A 121 -8.24 -0.92 -9.94
N THR A 122 -9.23 -1.30 -9.13
CA THR A 122 -10.20 -0.36 -8.57
C THR A 122 -9.57 0.65 -7.62
N THR A 123 -8.53 0.26 -6.89
CA THR A 123 -7.80 1.17 -5.99
C THR A 123 -7.11 2.28 -6.78
N PHE A 124 -6.38 1.94 -7.84
CA PHE A 124 -5.69 2.92 -8.68
C PHE A 124 -6.67 3.92 -9.30
N ARG A 125 -7.77 3.42 -9.88
CA ARG A 125 -8.84 4.29 -10.40
C ARG A 125 -9.47 5.20 -9.35
N HIS A 126 -9.62 4.72 -8.11
CA HIS A 126 -10.11 5.54 -7.01
C HIS A 126 -9.11 6.64 -6.63
N LEU A 127 -7.82 6.32 -6.58
CA LEU A 127 -6.78 7.31 -6.28
C LEU A 127 -6.68 8.39 -7.36
N LEU A 128 -6.86 8.04 -8.64
CA LEU A 128 -6.95 9.03 -9.71
C LEU A 128 -8.11 10.01 -9.48
N HIS A 129 -9.25 9.50 -8.99
CA HIS A 129 -10.38 10.36 -8.64
C HIS A 129 -10.09 11.26 -7.44
N VAL A 130 -9.43 10.74 -6.40
CA VAL A 130 -9.01 11.51 -5.23
C VAL A 130 -8.05 12.62 -5.64
N ASP A 131 -7.05 12.31 -6.46
CA ASP A 131 -6.10 13.30 -6.98
C ASP A 131 -6.80 14.41 -7.77
N ALA A 132 -7.78 14.04 -8.62
CA ALA A 132 -8.57 15.02 -9.37
C ALA A 132 -9.41 15.93 -8.46
N GLN A 133 -10.03 15.36 -7.40
CA GLN A 133 -10.77 16.15 -6.42
C GLN A 133 -9.86 17.09 -5.63
N GLN A 134 -8.68 16.60 -5.24
CA GLN A 134 -7.70 17.38 -4.51
C GLN A 134 -7.21 18.57 -5.34
N ALA A 135 -6.89 18.35 -6.62
CA ALA A 135 -6.53 19.43 -7.55
C ALA A 135 -7.63 20.49 -7.67
N ALA A 136 -8.89 20.08 -7.85
CA ALA A 136 -10.02 21.01 -7.93
C ALA A 136 -10.23 21.81 -6.63
N MET A 137 -10.00 21.18 -5.47
CA MET A 137 -10.05 21.85 -4.18
C MET A 137 -8.92 22.87 -4.02
N GLU A 138 -7.70 22.53 -4.40
CA GLU A 138 -6.53 23.42 -4.36
C GLU A 138 -6.69 24.62 -5.30
N GLU A 139 -7.25 24.42 -6.49
CA GLU A 139 -7.61 25.50 -7.41
C GLU A 139 -8.65 26.44 -6.79
N SER A 140 -9.71 25.87 -6.20
CA SER A 140 -10.77 26.65 -5.55
C SER A 140 -10.24 27.45 -4.35
N GLN A 141 -9.36 26.85 -3.54
CA GLN A 141 -8.72 27.52 -2.41
C GLN A 141 -7.77 28.61 -2.88
N SER A 142 -6.98 28.36 -3.92
CA SER A 142 -6.06 29.34 -4.49
C SER A 142 -6.82 30.55 -5.04
N MET A 143 -7.95 30.32 -5.73
CA MET A 143 -8.80 31.40 -6.23
C MET A 143 -9.46 32.18 -5.09
N ALA A 144 -9.95 31.50 -4.04
CA ALA A 144 -10.51 32.16 -2.86
C ALA A 144 -9.45 32.99 -2.10
N GLN A 145 -8.22 32.49 -1.99
CA GLN A 145 -7.11 33.20 -1.36
C GLN A 145 -6.72 34.44 -2.16
N GLN A 146 -6.63 34.34 -3.49
CA GLN A 146 -6.40 35.50 -4.37
C GLN A 146 -7.50 36.57 -4.21
N LEU A 147 -8.75 36.14 -4.04
CA LEU A 147 -9.88 37.05 -3.81
C LEU A 147 -9.78 37.73 -2.43
N ALA A 148 -9.37 36.99 -1.41
CA ALA A 148 -9.18 37.48 -0.04
C ALA A 148 -8.00 38.45 0.07
N ASP A 149 -6.91 38.19 -0.66
CA ASP A 149 -5.72 39.04 -0.73
C ASP A 149 -5.90 40.25 -1.65
N ALA A 150 -7.01 40.31 -2.42
CA ALA A 150 -7.26 41.43 -3.30
C ALA A 150 -7.51 42.74 -2.52
N GLU A 151 -6.93 43.82 -3.04
CA GLU A 151 -6.84 45.11 -2.36
C GLU A 151 -8.23 45.76 -2.17
N TYR A 152 -8.53 46.13 -0.92
CA TYR A 152 -9.73 46.90 -0.58
C TYR A 152 -9.53 48.37 -0.95
N HIS A 153 -10.42 48.89 -1.81
CA HIS A 153 -10.40 50.27 -2.25
C HIS A 153 -11.41 51.11 -1.45
N LEU A 154 -11.03 52.32 -1.04
CA LEU A 154 -11.95 53.25 -0.40
C LEU A 154 -12.82 53.95 -1.45
N VAL A 155 -14.12 53.70 -1.42
CA VAL A 155 -15.11 54.33 -2.31
C VAL A 155 -16.03 55.23 -1.48
N ARG A 156 -16.38 56.41 -1.99
CA ARG A 156 -17.41 57.27 -1.39
C ARG A 156 -18.74 57.01 -2.08
N VAL A 157 -19.75 56.64 -1.31
CA VAL A 157 -21.09 56.34 -1.80
C VAL A 157 -22.11 57.24 -1.09
N LYS A 158 -23.11 57.74 -1.80
CA LYS A 158 -24.24 58.45 -1.16
C LYS A 158 -25.31 57.45 -0.74
N ILE A 159 -25.65 57.43 0.55
CA ILE A 159 -26.77 56.66 1.10
C ILE A 159 -27.73 57.67 1.72
N GLN A 160 -28.98 57.74 1.21
CA GLN A 160 -29.98 58.70 1.69
C GLN A 160 -29.45 60.15 1.74
N GLU A 161 -28.79 60.59 0.67
CA GLU A 161 -28.12 61.91 0.55
C GLU A 161 -26.92 62.16 1.48
N VAL A 162 -26.54 61.21 2.33
CA VAL A 162 -25.35 61.32 3.18
C VAL A 162 -24.16 60.63 2.50
N PRO A 163 -23.01 61.31 2.30
CA PRO A 163 -21.81 60.68 1.76
C PRO A 163 -21.15 59.81 2.84
N VAL A 164 -21.01 58.53 2.55
CA VAL A 164 -20.36 57.53 3.41
C VAL A 164 -19.13 56.98 2.70
N ALA A 165 -17.98 56.96 3.38
CA ALA A 165 -16.79 56.28 2.88
C ALA A 165 -16.84 54.80 3.28
N MET A 166 -16.65 53.91 2.31
CA MET A 166 -16.72 52.47 2.50
C MET A 166 -15.53 51.80 1.83
N GLN A 167 -14.94 50.80 2.47
CA GLN A 167 -13.95 49.94 1.84
C GLN A 167 -14.66 48.85 1.05
N VAL A 168 -14.30 48.71 -0.22
CA VAL A 168 -14.92 47.75 -1.14
C VAL A 168 -13.83 46.99 -1.86
N ASN A 169 -13.97 45.67 -1.93
CA ASN A 169 -13.15 44.85 -2.81
C ASN A 169 -13.87 44.74 -4.17
N PRO A 170 -13.30 45.28 -5.26
CA PRO A 170 -13.95 45.29 -6.57
C PRO A 170 -14.18 43.90 -7.15
N HIS A 171 -13.41 42.88 -6.73
CA HIS A 171 -13.60 41.49 -7.15
C HIS A 171 -14.85 40.82 -6.54
N HIS A 172 -15.42 41.41 -5.49
CA HIS A 172 -16.67 40.94 -4.88
C HIS A 172 -17.92 41.61 -5.48
N LEU A 173 -17.73 42.58 -6.39
CA LEU A 173 -18.83 43.30 -7.02
C LEU A 173 -19.26 42.59 -8.30
N LEU A 174 -20.58 42.44 -8.50
CA LEU A 174 -21.13 41.92 -9.75
C LEU A 174 -20.71 42.81 -10.94
N PRO A 175 -20.46 42.24 -12.14
CA PRO A 175 -20.04 43.00 -13.33
C PRO A 175 -21.01 44.10 -13.81
N SER A 176 -22.20 44.22 -13.22
CA SER A 176 -23.16 45.28 -13.49
C SER A 176 -23.00 46.51 -12.60
N ALA A 177 -22.19 46.45 -11.54
CA ALA A 177 -22.11 47.49 -10.51
C ALA A 177 -21.29 48.73 -10.88
N TRP A 178 -20.45 48.66 -11.92
CA TRP A 178 -19.59 49.78 -12.38
C TRP A 178 -20.26 50.72 -13.39
N LYS A 179 -21.51 50.47 -13.79
CA LYS A 179 -22.29 51.38 -14.62
C LYS A 179 -23.13 52.34 -13.79
N THR A 180 -22.48 53.16 -12.96
CA THR A 180 -23.15 54.34 -12.40
C THR A 180 -22.44 55.59 -12.90
N ARG A 181 -23.15 56.33 -13.74
CA ARG A 181 -22.79 57.60 -14.39
C ARG A 181 -22.10 58.55 -13.40
N ILE A 182 -20.86 58.94 -13.71
CA ILE A 182 -20.26 60.18 -13.22
C ILE A 182 -20.92 61.30 -14.03
N ILE A 183 -21.68 62.16 -13.35
CA ILE A 183 -22.09 63.49 -13.81
C ILE A 183 -21.46 64.48 -12.84
#